data_AF-A0A956QHW3-F1
#
_entry.id   AF-A0A956QHW3-F1
#
_cell.length_a   1.000
_cell.length_b   1.000
_cell.length_c   1.000
_cell.angle_alpha   90.00
_cell.angle_beta   90.00
_cell.angle_gamma   90.00
#
_symmetry.space_group_name_H-M   'P 1'
#
loop_
_entity.id
_entity.type
_entity.pdbx_description
1 polymer ?
#
loop_
_entity_poly.entity_id
_entity_poly.type
_entity_poly.pdbx_seq_one_letter_code
_entity_poly.pdbx_strand_id
1 'polypeptide(L)'
;MSDPSARLHDLLPGARLTVQEIPMARPMRLALLQPDFSQAGLPPAVTRRVMEEPPFWVFCWPSGHLLAHLIASRPGLVRGLT
;
A
#
# COMPACT_ATOMS: atom_id res chain seq x y z
N MET A 1 -17.69 -0.91 8.49
CA MET A 1 -16.51 -0.79 7.62
C MET A 1 -15.43 -1.69 8.19
N SER A 2 -15.00 -2.73 7.49
CA SER A 2 -13.97 -3.65 7.98
C SER A 2 -12.62 -2.93 8.05
N ASP A 3 -11.89 -3.14 9.15
CA ASP A 3 -10.55 -2.56 9.36
C ASP A 3 -9.60 -3.02 8.24
N PRO A 4 -8.99 -2.11 7.47
CA PRO A 4 -8.02 -2.47 6.42
C PRO A 4 -6.81 -3.24 6.97
N SER A 5 -6.48 -3.07 8.24
CA SER A 5 -5.39 -3.79 8.92
C SER A 5 -5.71 -5.28 9.08
N ALA A 6 -6.98 -5.61 9.39
CA ALA A 6 -7.42 -7.00 9.54
C ALA A 6 -7.38 -7.73 8.19
N ARG A 7 -7.88 -7.10 7.13
CA ARG A 7 -7.86 -7.67 5.76
C ARG A 7 -6.44 -7.82 5.21
N LEU A 8 -5.52 -6.92 5.57
CA LEU A 8 -4.11 -7.08 5.25
C LEU A 8 -3.51 -8.31 5.94
N HIS A 9 -3.80 -8.53 7.23
CA HIS A 9 -3.24 -9.65 7.97
C HIS A 9 -3.72 -11.00 7.42
N ASP A 10 -4.98 -11.09 7.00
CA ASP A 10 -5.54 -12.29 6.35
C ASP A 10 -4.85 -12.62 5.02
N LEU A 11 -4.44 -11.59 4.27
CA LEU A 11 -3.80 -11.74 2.96
C LEU A 11 -2.29 -11.94 3.06
N LEU A 12 -1.62 -11.18 3.92
CA LEU A 12 -0.18 -11.18 4.14
C LEU A 12 0.10 -11.33 5.64
N PRO A 13 0.18 -12.57 6.15
CA PRO A 13 0.51 -12.80 7.54
C PRO A 13 1.85 -12.15 7.91
N GLY A 14 1.87 -11.34 8.96
CA GLY A 14 3.06 -10.61 9.41
C GLY A 14 3.33 -9.27 8.69
N ALA A 15 2.54 -8.91 7.68
CA ALA A 15 2.54 -7.56 7.15
C ALA A 15 1.91 -6.58 8.15
N ARG A 16 2.43 -5.34 8.16
CA ARG A 16 1.92 -4.23 8.96
C ARG A 16 1.89 -2.98 8.10
N LEU A 17 0.88 -2.14 8.32
CA LEU A 17 0.85 -0.80 7.78
C LEU A 17 1.60 0.14 8.71
N THR A 18 2.43 0.99 8.12
CA THR A 18 3.22 2.02 8.80
C THR A 18 2.98 3.34 8.09
N VAL A 19 2.76 4.41 8.84
CA VAL A 19 2.60 5.74 8.23
C VAL A 19 3.97 6.30 7.90
N GLN A 20 4.28 6.40 6.61
CA GLN A 20 5.56 6.84 6.09
C GLN A 20 5.44 8.19 5.40
N GLU A 21 6.46 9.03 5.56
CA GLU A 21 6.62 10.25 4.75
C GLU A 21 7.11 9.88 3.36
N ILE A 22 6.62 10.59 2.34
CA ILE A 22 7.06 10.37 0.96
C ILE A 22 8.11 11.44 0.59
N PRO A 23 9.38 11.05 0.36
CA PRO A 23 10.47 12.00 0.14
C PRO A 23 10.21 13.01 -0.98
N MET A 24 9.53 12.58 -2.04
CA MET A 24 9.24 13.39 -3.24
C MET A 24 7.81 13.94 -3.29
N ALA A 25 7.04 13.84 -2.20
CA ALA A 25 5.65 14.29 -2.14
C ALA A 25 5.31 14.97 -0.80
N ARG A 26 6.29 15.62 -0.16
CA ARG A 26 6.07 16.34 1.11
C ARG A 26 5.01 17.44 0.94
N PRO A 27 4.12 17.65 1.94
CA PRO A 27 4.09 16.99 3.26
C PRO A 27 3.22 15.70 3.32
N MET A 28 2.96 15.00 2.21
CA MET A 28 2.11 13.80 2.24
C MET A 28 2.69 12.67 3.07
N ARG A 29 1.79 12.01 3.79
CA ARG A 29 2.03 10.78 4.53
C ARG A 29 1.07 9.71 4.02
N LEU A 30 1.57 8.49 3.85
CA LEU A 30 0.78 7.34 3.45
C LEU A 30 0.97 6.18 4.41
N ALA A 31 -0.09 5.42 4.65
CA ALA A 31 0.04 4.09 5.25
C ALA A 31 0.62 3.17 4.17
N LEU A 32 1.84 2.67 4.37
CA LEU A 32 2.59 1.78 3.49
C LEU A 32 2.99 0.49 4.24
N LEU A 33 3.31 -0.58 3.52
CA LEU A 33 3.86 -1.80 4.12
C LEU A 33 5.17 -1.43 4.80
N GLN A 34 5.47 -2.08 5.91
CA GLN A 34 6.71 -1.83 6.62
C GLN A 34 7.91 -2.04 5.66
N PRO A 35 8.94 -1.17 5.69
CA PRO A 35 10.05 -1.23 4.72
C PRO A 35 10.84 -2.55 4.77
N ASP A 36 10.83 -3.22 5.92
CA ASP A 36 11.46 -4.49 6.20
C ASP A 36 10.58 -5.71 5.89
N PHE A 37 9.41 -5.52 5.25
CA PHE A 37 8.57 -6.64 4.85
C PHE A 37 9.24 -7.46 3.75
N SER A 38 9.74 -8.64 4.13
CA SER A 38 10.29 -9.59 3.18
C SER A 38 9.18 -10.38 2.50
N GLN A 39 9.15 -10.31 1.17
CA GLN A 39 8.33 -11.19 0.34
C GLN A 39 9.00 -12.54 0.09
N ALA A 40 10.28 -12.68 0.44
CA ALA A 40 11.00 -13.93 0.30
C ALA A 40 10.42 -14.97 1.27
N GLY A 41 9.98 -16.10 0.72
CA GLY A 41 9.37 -17.18 1.51
C GLY A 41 7.86 -17.09 1.68
N LEU A 42 7.17 -16.17 1.00
CA LEU A 42 5.70 -16.20 0.97
C LEU A 42 5.21 -17.52 0.35
N PRO A 43 4.25 -18.22 0.99
CA PRO A 43 3.69 -19.43 0.42
C PRO A 43 3.09 -19.18 -0.97
N PRO A 44 3.22 -20.12 -1.93
CA PRO A 44 2.69 -19.93 -3.28
C PRO A 44 1.21 -19.57 -3.33
N ALA A 45 0.41 -20.09 -2.40
CA ALA A 45 -1.01 -19.75 -2.27
C ALA A 45 -1.24 -18.27 -1.90
N VAL A 46 -0.40 -17.71 -1.02
CA VAL A 46 -0.45 -16.30 -0.63
C VAL A 46 -0.03 -15.43 -1.80
N THR A 47 1.10 -15.75 -2.46
CA THR A 47 1.57 -15.03 -3.64
C THR A 47 0.51 -15.02 -4.74
N ARG A 48 -0.12 -16.17 -5.03
CA ARG A 48 -1.19 -16.27 -6.01
C ARG A 48 -2.39 -15.40 -5.64
N ARG A 49 -2.84 -15.44 -4.39
CA ARG A 49 -3.97 -14.64 -3.91
C ARG A 49 -3.70 -13.15 -3.99
N VAL A 50 -2.47 -12.72 -3.69
CA VAL A 50 -2.03 -11.32 -3.85
C VAL A 50 -2.00 -10.89 -5.32
N MET A 51 -1.67 -11.80 -6.23
CA MET A 51 -1.69 -11.52 -7.68
C MET A 51 -3.12 -11.50 -8.25
N GLU A 52 -3.99 -12.39 -7.79
CA GLU A 52 -5.40 -12.50 -8.26
C GLU A 52 -6.30 -11.41 -7.67
N GLU A 53 -6.08 -11.05 -6.41
CA GLU A 53 -6.81 -9.99 -5.71
C GLU A 53 -5.80 -9.00 -5.09
N PRO A 54 -5.17 -8.14 -5.91
CA PRO A 54 -4.20 -7.20 -5.39
C PRO A 54 -4.92 -6.26 -4.41
N PRO A 55 -4.38 -6.06 -3.21
CA PRO A 55 -4.99 -5.18 -2.22
C PRO A 55 -4.69 -3.73 -2.61
N PHE A 56 -5.23 -3.26 -3.74
CA PHE A 56 -5.04 -1.91 -4.27
C PHE A 56 -5.45 -0.83 -3.26
N TRP A 57 -6.35 -1.17 -2.35
CA TRP A 57 -6.88 -0.34 -1.28
C TRP A 57 -5.88 -0.19 -0.12
N VAL A 58 -4.87 -1.06 -0.05
CA VAL A 58 -3.65 -0.97 0.77
C VAL A 58 -2.50 -0.63 -0.18
N PHE A 59 -2.58 0.52 -0.85
CA PHE A 59 -1.53 1.01 -1.75
C PHE A 59 -0.18 1.10 -1.02
N CYS A 60 0.63 0.05 -1.09
CA CYS A 60 1.73 -0.17 -0.17
C CYS A 60 2.88 -1.06 -0.72
N TRP A 61 2.94 -1.30 -2.03
CA TRP A 61 4.19 -1.71 -2.73
C TRP A 61 4.90 -0.41 -3.21
N PRO A 62 6.09 -0.43 -3.84
CA PRO A 62 6.77 0.71 -4.46
C PRO A 62 5.87 1.54 -5.40
N SER A 63 4.85 0.92 -6.01
CA SER A 63 3.83 1.62 -6.79
C SER A 63 3.04 2.65 -5.97
N GLY A 64 2.87 2.45 -4.65
CA GLY A 64 2.27 3.42 -3.74
C GLY A 64 3.10 4.70 -3.63
N HIS A 65 4.43 4.60 -3.56
CA HIS A 65 5.31 5.78 -3.58
C HIS A 65 5.21 6.55 -4.90
N LEU A 66 5.20 5.84 -6.04
CA LEU A 66 5.05 6.46 -7.36
C LEU A 66 3.68 7.15 -7.51
N LEU A 67 2.60 6.49 -7.07
CA LEU A 67 1.25 7.05 -7.09
C LEU A 67 1.15 8.30 -6.20
N ALA A 68 1.74 8.26 -5.01
CA ALA A 68 1.83 9.42 -4.11
C ALA A 68 2.50 10.61 -4.79
N HIS A 69 3.64 10.35 -5.43
CA HIS A 69 4.38 11.36 -6.17
C HIS A 69 3.57 11.92 -7.35
N LEU A 70 2.86 11.06 -8.09
CA LEU A 70 1.99 11.46 -9.18
C LEU A 70 0.83 12.36 -8.71
N ILE A 71 0.15 11.98 -7.62
CA ILE A 71 -0.94 12.77 -7.04
C ILE A 71 -0.42 14.11 -6.50
N ALA A 72 0.73 14.11 -5.83
CA ALA A 72 1.36 15.34 -5.35
C ALA A 72 1.75 16.28 -6.49
N SER A 73 2.23 15.73 -7.60
CA SER A 73 2.62 16.50 -8.79
C SER A 73 1.40 16.93 -9.63
N ARG A 74 0.26 16.24 -9.51
CA ARG A 74 -0.98 16.51 -10.26
C ARG A 74 -2.23 16.32 -9.39
N PRO A 75 -2.48 17.22 -8.42
CA PRO A 75 -3.60 17.07 -7.47
C PRO A 75 -4.98 17.11 -8.14
N GLY A 76 -5.08 17.62 -9.37
CA GLY A 76 -6.32 17.58 -10.17
C GLY A 76 -6.80 16.16 -10.51
N LEU A 77 -5.94 15.14 -10.44
CA LEU A 77 -6.32 13.75 -10.70
C LEU A 77 -7.33 13.18 -9.69
N VAL A 78 -7.35 13.72 -8.48
CA VAL A 78 -8.19 13.22 -7.37
C VAL A 78 -9.11 14.28 -6.78
N ARG A 79 -9.05 15.52 -7.29
CA ARG A 79 -9.88 16.62 -6.80
C ARG A 79 -11.33 16.36 -7.15
N GLY A 80 -12.20 16.25 -6.13
CA GLY A 80 -13.64 16.02 -6.30
C GLY A 80 -14.06 14.55 -6.37
N LEU A 81 -13.15 13.61 -6.07
CA LEU A 81 -13.42 12.17 -6.01
C LEU A 81 -13.69 11.65 -4.58
N THR A 82 -13.98 12.55 -3.64
CA THR A 82 -14.20 12.25 -2.21
C THR A 82 -15.67 12.23 -1.85
#